data_AF-A0A1D2I540-F1
#
_entry.id   AF-A0A1D2I540-F1
#
_cell.length_a   1.000
_cell.length_b   1.000
_cell.length_c   1.000
_cell.angle_alpha   90.00
_cell.angle_beta   90.00
_cell.angle_gamma   90.00
#
_symmetry.space_group_name_H-M   'P 1'
#
loop_
_entity.id
_entity.type
_entity.pdbx_description
1 polymer ?
#
loop_
_entity_poly.entity_id
_entity_poly.type
_entity_poly.pdbx_seq_one_letter_code
_entity_poly.pdbx_strand_id
1 'polypeptide(L)'
;MSKLTEWAEGLSLSAGRRKLVGKAGIVPVRRLADQVGLTDALSSALLRRDFHPVHDRGGVLVTAACAVLLGARSIAGIDVLRQAALVLGHPASASTLYRTLDAIGPVQLAKITSARAKVLARVHGLLDLRPGGFPWIRVDSRPLTGWTVLDIDASFVPAHSDLPPLCERC
;
A
#
# COMPACT_ATOMS: atom_id res chain seq x y z
N MET A 1 -15.84 6.59 -9.03
CA MET A 1 -15.10 5.34 -8.78
C MET A 1 -13.95 5.29 -9.77
N SER A 2 -12.70 5.11 -9.33
CA SER A 2 -11.58 4.95 -10.28
C SER A 2 -11.60 3.53 -10.84
N LYS A 3 -11.19 3.34 -12.12
CA LYS A 3 -11.06 2.03 -12.78
C LYS A 3 -10.31 1.00 -11.93
N LEU A 4 -9.44 1.46 -11.02
CA LEU A 4 -8.63 0.62 -10.13
C LEU A 4 -9.43 -0.06 -9.01
N THR A 5 -10.70 0.32 -8.77
CA THR A 5 -11.56 -0.28 -7.73
C THR A 5 -12.65 -1.20 -8.26
N GLU A 6 -12.89 -1.21 -9.58
CA GLU A 6 -13.95 -1.99 -10.24
C GLU A 6 -13.80 -3.50 -10.04
N TRP A 7 -12.56 -4.01 -9.99
CA TRP A 7 -12.27 -5.45 -9.80
C TRP A 7 -12.85 -6.04 -8.50
N ALA A 8 -13.12 -5.20 -7.51
CA ALA A 8 -13.63 -5.61 -6.21
C ALA A 8 -15.10 -5.25 -6.00
N GLU A 9 -15.78 -4.77 -7.03
CA GLU A 9 -17.23 -4.53 -6.98
C GLU A 9 -17.98 -5.87 -6.83
N GLY A 10 -18.98 -5.90 -5.94
CA GLY A 10 -19.74 -7.12 -5.64
C GLY A 10 -18.97 -8.19 -4.86
N LEU A 11 -17.73 -7.94 -4.47
CA LEU A 11 -16.91 -8.93 -3.76
C LEU A 11 -17.19 -8.93 -2.26
N SER A 12 -17.60 -10.09 -1.73
CA SER A 12 -17.82 -10.31 -0.29
C SER A 12 -16.86 -11.36 0.25
N LEU A 13 -16.23 -11.08 1.39
CA LEU A 13 -15.44 -12.07 2.14
C LEU A 13 -16.36 -12.78 3.14
N SER A 14 -16.36 -14.11 3.13
CA SER A 14 -17.18 -14.94 4.01
C SER A 14 -16.36 -16.10 4.57
N ALA A 15 -16.65 -16.54 5.78
CA ALA A 15 -15.99 -17.66 6.47
C ALA A 15 -16.45 -19.06 5.98
N GLY A 16 -16.93 -19.16 4.74
CA GLY A 16 -17.44 -20.40 4.17
C GLY A 16 -16.35 -21.43 3.85
N ARG A 17 -16.69 -22.72 3.84
CA ARG A 17 -15.76 -23.83 3.54
C ARG A 17 -15.71 -24.25 2.06
N ARG A 18 -16.44 -23.56 1.18
CA ARG A 18 -16.56 -23.87 -0.26
C ARG A 18 -16.16 -22.65 -1.08
N LYS A 19 -15.62 -22.87 -2.30
CA LYS A 19 -15.10 -21.81 -3.18
C LYS A 19 -13.97 -20.99 -2.54
N LEU A 20 -13.03 -21.68 -1.90
CA LEU A 20 -11.87 -21.05 -1.26
C LEU A 20 -10.88 -20.57 -2.31
N VAL A 21 -10.39 -19.34 -2.14
CA VAL A 21 -9.26 -18.81 -2.90
C VAL A 21 -8.04 -18.86 -2.01
N GLY A 22 -6.97 -19.49 -2.49
CA GLY A 22 -5.69 -19.49 -1.79
C GLY A 22 -5.23 -18.04 -1.57
N LYS A 23 -4.70 -17.74 -0.37
CA LYS A 23 -4.19 -16.40 -0.02
C LYS A 23 -5.26 -15.28 -0.06
N ALA A 24 -6.54 -15.60 0.15
CA ALA A 24 -7.65 -14.63 0.16
C ALA A 24 -7.46 -13.42 1.10
N GLY A 25 -6.64 -13.54 2.16
CA GLY A 25 -6.30 -12.45 3.06
C GLY A 25 -5.64 -11.24 2.38
N ILE A 26 -5.14 -11.38 1.15
CA ILE A 26 -4.55 -10.28 0.40
C ILE A 26 -5.57 -9.37 -0.29
N VAL A 27 -6.78 -9.89 -0.53
CA VAL A 27 -7.86 -9.16 -1.19
C VAL A 27 -8.28 -7.89 -0.42
N PRO A 28 -8.54 -7.94 0.91
CA PRO A 28 -8.87 -6.73 1.65
C PRO A 28 -7.70 -5.75 1.71
N VAL A 29 -6.44 -6.23 1.74
CA VAL A 29 -5.25 -5.38 1.71
C VAL A 29 -5.16 -4.60 0.40
N ARG A 30 -5.34 -5.29 -0.73
CA ARG A 30 -5.36 -4.64 -2.04
C ARG A 30 -6.52 -3.65 -2.16
N ARG A 31 -7.72 -4.04 -1.73
CA ARG A 31 -8.89 -3.15 -1.76
C ARG A 31 -8.69 -1.91 -0.88
N LEU A 32 -8.07 -2.07 0.29
CA LEU A 32 -7.74 -0.94 1.16
C LEU A 32 -6.80 0.04 0.44
N ALA A 33 -5.74 -0.47 -0.20
CA ALA A 33 -4.80 0.36 -0.96
C ALA A 33 -5.51 1.16 -2.07
N ASP A 34 -6.43 0.54 -2.80
CA ASP A 34 -7.23 1.22 -3.82
C ASP A 34 -8.19 2.26 -3.19
N GLN A 35 -8.88 1.90 -2.10
CA GLN A 35 -9.85 2.78 -1.42
C GLN A 35 -9.23 4.03 -0.78
N VAL A 36 -8.01 3.92 -0.23
CA VAL A 36 -7.29 5.07 0.32
C VAL A 36 -6.61 5.91 -0.77
N GLY A 37 -6.68 5.47 -2.04
CA GLY A 37 -6.10 6.16 -3.18
C GLY A 37 -4.60 5.95 -3.36
N LEU A 38 -4.01 4.94 -2.70
CA LEU A 38 -2.58 4.64 -2.83
C LEU A 38 -2.22 4.29 -4.27
N THR A 39 -3.02 3.42 -4.90
CA THR A 39 -2.76 2.93 -6.26
C THR A 39 -2.82 4.08 -7.27
N ASP A 40 -3.85 4.93 -7.19
CA ASP A 40 -3.98 6.11 -8.06
C ASP A 40 -2.82 7.11 -7.86
N ALA A 41 -2.40 7.33 -6.61
CA ALA A 41 -1.29 8.23 -6.30
C ALA A 41 0.06 7.71 -6.84
N LEU A 42 0.31 6.41 -6.73
CA LEU A 42 1.51 5.77 -7.30
C LEU A 42 1.48 5.78 -8.84
N SER A 43 0.31 5.55 -9.45
CA SER A 43 0.11 5.62 -10.90
C SER A 43 0.44 7.01 -11.42
N SER A 44 -0.06 8.04 -10.74
CA SER A 44 0.23 9.45 -11.05
C SER A 44 1.71 9.78 -10.87
N ALA A 45 2.36 9.26 -9.82
CA ALA A 45 3.80 9.46 -9.59
C ALA A 45 4.68 8.86 -10.69
N LEU A 46 4.22 7.77 -11.33
CA LEU A 46 4.92 7.03 -12.37
C LEU A 46 4.43 7.32 -13.78
N LEU A 47 3.49 8.26 -13.94
CA LEU A 47 2.96 8.66 -15.23
C LEU A 47 4.08 9.22 -16.13
N ARG A 48 4.07 8.80 -17.39
CA ARG A 48 4.97 9.31 -18.44
C ARG A 48 4.11 9.83 -19.59
N ARG A 49 4.42 11.04 -20.07
CA ARG A 49 3.62 11.74 -21.09
C ARG A 49 3.44 10.92 -22.38
N ASP A 50 4.49 10.20 -22.78
CA ASP A 50 4.52 9.49 -24.07
C ASP A 50 4.52 7.97 -23.91
N PHE A 51 4.04 7.45 -22.77
CA PHE A 51 4.04 6.01 -22.52
C PHE A 51 2.83 5.57 -21.70
N HIS A 52 1.95 4.80 -22.35
CA HIS A 52 0.76 4.21 -21.75
C HIS A 52 0.98 2.70 -21.58
N PRO A 53 1.36 2.24 -20.38
CA PRO A 53 1.60 0.82 -20.17
C PRO A 53 0.28 0.05 -20.16
N VAL A 54 0.30 -1.17 -20.71
CA VAL A 54 -0.83 -2.12 -20.62
C VAL A 54 -1.16 -2.41 -19.14
N HIS A 55 -0.13 -2.61 -18.32
CA HIS A 55 -0.27 -2.72 -16.88
C HIS A 55 0.00 -1.37 -16.22
N ASP A 56 -1.00 -0.82 -15.54
CA ASP A 56 -0.82 0.36 -14.72
C ASP A 56 0.30 0.16 -13.68
N ARG A 57 1.25 1.09 -13.63
CA ARG A 57 2.47 0.95 -12.83
C ARG A 57 2.20 1.09 -11.33
N GLY A 58 1.24 1.92 -10.92
CA GLY A 58 0.83 1.99 -9.52
C GLY A 58 0.23 0.66 -9.07
N GLY A 59 -0.66 0.09 -9.88
CA GLY A 59 -1.22 -1.24 -9.72
C GLY A 59 -0.16 -2.33 -9.63
N VAL A 60 0.86 -2.31 -10.50
CA VAL A 60 1.99 -3.25 -10.43
C VAL A 60 2.73 -3.15 -9.10
N LEU A 61 3.02 -1.95 -8.60
CA LEU A 61 3.71 -1.77 -7.31
C LEU A 61 2.88 -2.23 -6.11
N VAL A 62 1.58 -1.90 -6.06
CA VAL A 62 0.69 -2.38 -4.98
C VAL A 62 0.58 -3.90 -5.02
N THR A 63 0.51 -4.48 -6.22
CA THR A 63 0.49 -5.92 -6.43
C THR A 63 1.82 -6.57 -5.99
N ALA A 64 2.96 -5.94 -6.27
CA ALA A 64 4.26 -6.41 -5.80
C ALA A 64 4.35 -6.39 -4.26
N ALA A 65 3.87 -5.33 -3.62
CA ALA A 65 3.78 -5.27 -2.15
C ALA A 65 2.88 -6.39 -1.61
N CYS A 66 1.78 -6.68 -2.30
CA CYS A 66 0.92 -7.81 -1.97
C CYS A 66 1.67 -9.15 -2.08
N ALA A 67 2.47 -9.35 -3.13
CA ALA A 67 3.29 -10.56 -3.28
C ALA A 67 4.30 -10.70 -2.13
N VAL A 68 4.93 -9.60 -1.68
CA VAL A 68 5.85 -9.61 -0.53
C VAL A 68 5.13 -10.04 0.76
N LEU A 69 3.92 -9.52 1.02
CA LEU A 69 3.08 -9.94 2.14
C LEU A 69 2.71 -11.44 2.07
N LEU A 70 2.62 -12.00 0.87
CA LEU A 70 2.39 -13.42 0.66
C LEU A 70 3.64 -14.30 0.78
N GLY A 71 4.81 -13.68 0.98
CA GLY A 71 6.10 -14.34 1.19
C GLY A 71 7.08 -14.24 0.02
N ALA A 72 6.80 -13.44 -1.01
CA ALA A 72 7.76 -13.25 -2.10
C ALA A 72 9.06 -12.59 -1.58
N ARG A 73 10.20 -13.14 -2.00
CA ARG A 73 11.56 -12.66 -1.68
C ARG A 73 12.37 -12.29 -2.93
N SER A 74 11.78 -12.41 -4.11
CA SER A 74 12.39 -12.11 -5.40
C SER A 74 11.34 -11.59 -6.39
N ILE A 75 11.79 -10.99 -7.50
CA ILE A 75 10.90 -10.50 -8.57
C ILE A 75 10.06 -11.65 -9.16
N ALA A 76 10.66 -12.84 -9.33
CA ALA A 76 9.95 -14.03 -9.80
C ALA A 76 8.84 -14.47 -8.84
N GLY A 77 8.99 -14.16 -7.54
CA GLY A 77 7.99 -14.46 -6.51
C GLY A 77 6.63 -13.79 -6.72
N ILE A 78 6.49 -12.82 -7.63
CA ILE A 78 5.19 -12.23 -8.00
C ILE A 78 4.19 -13.29 -8.49
N ASP A 79 4.66 -14.43 -9.00
CA ASP A 79 3.81 -15.55 -9.42
C ASP A 79 2.95 -16.14 -8.29
N VAL A 80 3.29 -15.88 -7.01
CA VAL A 80 2.45 -16.26 -5.85
C VAL A 80 1.02 -15.73 -5.98
N LEU A 81 0.83 -14.61 -6.68
CA LEU A 81 -0.47 -13.99 -6.89
C LEU A 81 -1.36 -14.72 -7.89
N ARG A 82 -0.81 -15.66 -8.68
CA ARG A 82 -1.64 -16.51 -9.56
C ARG A 82 -2.66 -17.32 -8.76
N GLN A 83 -2.35 -17.64 -7.50
CA GLN A 83 -3.28 -18.31 -6.58
C GLN A 83 -4.52 -17.47 -6.24
N ALA A 84 -4.44 -16.14 -6.42
CA ALA A 84 -5.53 -15.19 -6.22
C ALA A 84 -6.05 -14.59 -7.54
N ALA A 85 -5.63 -15.09 -8.70
CA ALA A 85 -5.94 -14.50 -10.01
C ALA A 85 -7.45 -14.52 -10.37
N LEU A 86 -8.20 -15.49 -9.82
CA LEU A 86 -9.66 -15.54 -9.96
C LEU A 86 -10.35 -14.29 -9.39
N VAL A 87 -9.70 -13.59 -8.45
CA VAL A 87 -10.22 -12.40 -7.78
C VAL A 87 -9.50 -11.13 -8.22
N LEU A 88 -8.17 -11.16 -8.26
CA LEU A 88 -7.35 -9.98 -8.56
C LEU A 88 -7.14 -9.75 -10.07
N GLY A 89 -7.69 -10.62 -10.92
CA GLY A 89 -7.39 -10.65 -12.34
C GLY A 89 -5.99 -11.20 -12.63
N HIS A 90 -5.51 -11.01 -13.86
CA HIS A 90 -4.19 -11.49 -14.25
C HIS A 90 -3.07 -10.61 -13.65
N PRO A 91 -2.23 -11.15 -12.75
CA PRO A 91 -1.12 -10.39 -12.17
C PRO A 91 -0.08 -10.09 -13.25
N ALA A 92 0.65 -8.99 -13.06
CA ALA A 92 1.76 -8.64 -13.94
C ALA A 92 2.86 -9.73 -13.88
N SER A 93 3.51 -9.98 -15.01
CA SER A 93 4.65 -10.90 -15.07
C SER A 93 5.86 -10.38 -14.31
N ALA A 94 6.79 -11.26 -13.94
CA ALA A 94 8.09 -10.90 -13.38
C ALA A 94 8.86 -9.89 -14.27
N SER A 95 8.80 -10.07 -15.59
CA SER A 95 9.42 -9.13 -16.55
C SER A 95 8.74 -7.75 -16.56
N THR A 96 7.43 -7.69 -16.33
CA THR A 96 6.69 -6.43 -16.20
C THR A 96 7.01 -5.73 -14.89
N LEU A 97 7.11 -6.48 -13.78
CA LEU A 97 7.57 -5.95 -12.50
C LEU A 97 8.99 -5.39 -12.62
N TYR A 98 9.92 -6.15 -13.21
CA TYR A 98 11.29 -5.69 -13.43
C TYR A 98 11.34 -4.38 -14.20
N ARG A 99 10.69 -4.29 -15.37
CA ARG A 99 10.62 -3.03 -16.15
C ARG A 99 9.98 -1.87 -15.39
N THR A 100 9.03 -2.17 -14.50
CA THR A 100 8.39 -1.15 -13.67
C THR A 100 9.38 -0.60 -12.65
N LEU A 101 10.13 -1.48 -11.97
CA LEU A 101 11.15 -1.11 -11.00
C LEU A 101 12.35 -0.41 -11.66
N ASP A 102 12.82 -0.91 -12.80
CA ASP A 102 13.93 -0.35 -13.58
C ASP A 102 13.65 1.10 -14.04
N ALA A 103 12.37 1.42 -14.27
CA ALA A 103 11.95 2.78 -14.62
C ALA A 103 11.87 3.75 -13.41
N ILE A 104 12.13 3.29 -12.18
CA ILE A 104 12.12 4.13 -10.97
C ILE A 104 13.52 4.70 -10.75
N GLY A 105 13.74 5.91 -11.29
CA GLY A 105 14.90 6.73 -10.96
C GLY A 105 14.70 7.61 -9.73
N PRO A 106 15.70 8.43 -9.37
CA PRO A 106 15.63 9.32 -8.19
C PRO A 106 14.43 10.26 -8.18
N VAL A 107 14.05 10.82 -9.33
CA VAL A 107 12.88 11.71 -9.46
C VAL A 107 11.58 10.96 -9.19
N GLN A 108 11.44 9.76 -9.73
CA GLN A 108 10.25 8.90 -9.51
C GLN A 108 10.18 8.47 -8.05
N LEU A 109 11.32 8.14 -7.44
CA LEU A 109 11.40 7.78 -6.02
C LEU A 109 10.92 8.93 -5.13
N ALA A 110 11.36 10.17 -5.38
CA ALA A 110 10.89 11.35 -4.66
C ALA A 110 9.37 11.56 -4.82
N LYS A 111 8.84 11.38 -6.03
CA LYS A 111 7.38 11.44 -6.29
C LYS A 111 6.61 10.34 -5.56
N ILE A 112 7.13 9.11 -5.54
CA ILE A 112 6.54 7.99 -4.79
C ILE A 112 6.52 8.31 -3.29
N THR A 113 7.61 8.82 -2.74
CA THR A 113 7.69 9.21 -1.32
C THR A 113 6.65 10.29 -0.99
N SER A 114 6.54 11.33 -1.83
CA SER A 114 5.52 12.38 -1.68
C SER A 114 4.10 11.83 -1.78
N ALA A 115 3.83 10.95 -2.76
CA ALA A 115 2.53 10.30 -2.94
C ALA A 115 2.14 9.46 -1.72
N ARG A 116 3.07 8.65 -1.20
CA ARG A 116 2.87 7.84 0.01
C ARG A 116 2.58 8.71 1.23
N ALA A 117 3.35 9.80 1.43
CA ALA A 117 3.15 10.71 2.55
C ALA A 117 1.76 11.37 2.52
N LYS A 118 1.29 11.82 1.35
CA LYS A 118 -0.05 12.39 1.17
C LYS A 118 -1.16 11.38 1.47
N VAL A 119 -1.01 10.14 0.99
CA VAL A 119 -1.98 9.07 1.26
C VAL A 119 -1.99 8.73 2.74
N LEU A 120 -0.83 8.66 3.40
CA LEU A 120 -0.73 8.40 4.83
C LEU A 120 -1.41 9.50 5.66
N ALA A 121 -1.18 10.78 5.33
CA ALA A 121 -1.86 11.90 5.98
C ALA A 121 -3.39 11.82 5.82
N ARG A 122 -3.87 11.43 4.63
CA ARG A 122 -5.30 11.18 4.39
C ARG A 122 -5.82 10.03 5.25
N VAL A 123 -5.08 8.91 5.35
CA VAL A 123 -5.49 7.78 6.20
C VAL A 123 -5.58 8.20 7.67
N HIS A 124 -4.61 8.97 8.17
CA HIS A 124 -4.67 9.52 9.52
C HIS A 124 -5.92 10.39 9.72
N GLY A 125 -6.21 11.30 8.79
CA GLY A 125 -7.46 12.08 8.84
C GLY A 125 -8.72 11.22 8.85
N LEU A 126 -8.75 10.10 8.11
CA LEU A 126 -9.88 9.16 8.14
C LEU A 126 -9.99 8.41 9.48
N LEU A 127 -8.86 8.08 10.11
CA LEU A 127 -8.83 7.45 11.43
C LEU A 127 -9.30 8.42 12.53
N ASP A 128 -8.91 9.69 12.44
CA ASP A 128 -9.32 10.74 13.38
C ASP A 128 -10.84 10.99 13.33
N LEU A 129 -11.45 10.86 12.15
CA LEU A 129 -12.90 10.99 11.97
C LEU A 129 -13.70 9.77 12.45
N ARG A 130 -13.04 8.65 12.81
CA ARG A 130 -13.73 7.46 13.32
C ARG A 130 -14.30 7.75 14.72
N PRO A 131 -15.51 7.29 15.07
CA PRO A 131 -16.07 7.46 16.42
C PRO A 131 -15.18 6.89 17.55
N GLY A 132 -14.33 5.91 17.25
CA GLY A 132 -13.35 5.34 18.17
C GLY A 132 -11.97 6.02 18.14
N GLY A 133 -11.81 7.07 17.33
CA GLY A 133 -10.55 7.75 17.05
C GLY A 133 -9.46 6.84 16.48
N PHE A 134 -8.23 7.37 16.50
CA PHE A 134 -7.03 6.55 16.37
C PHE A 134 -7.01 5.50 17.49
N PRO A 135 -6.62 4.24 17.21
CA PRO A 135 -6.57 3.18 18.22
C PRO A 135 -5.37 3.39 19.17
N TRP A 136 -5.40 4.47 19.94
CA TRP A 136 -4.42 4.74 20.98
C TRP A 136 -4.34 3.54 21.91
N ILE A 137 -3.12 3.13 22.25
CA ILE A 137 -2.93 2.14 23.31
C ILE A 137 -3.56 2.69 24.58
N ARG A 138 -4.47 1.92 25.17
CA ARG A 138 -5.10 2.23 26.44
C ARG A 138 -4.54 1.31 27.51
N VAL A 139 -4.05 1.88 28.59
CA VAL A 139 -3.68 1.17 29.82
C VAL A 139 -4.72 1.57 30.86
N ASP A 140 -5.39 0.59 31.48
CA ASP A 140 -6.51 0.83 32.41
C ASP A 140 -7.57 1.79 31.84
N SER A 141 -7.97 1.59 30.58
CA SER A 141 -8.93 2.41 29.83
C SER A 141 -8.54 3.88 29.63
N ARG A 142 -7.33 4.29 30.03
CA ARG A 142 -6.78 5.63 29.79
C ARG A 142 -5.87 5.62 28.56
N PRO A 143 -6.04 6.58 27.62
CA PRO A 143 -5.12 6.69 26.49
C PRO A 143 -3.71 7.00 26.99
N LEU A 144 -2.71 6.27 26.51
CA LEU A 144 -1.31 6.55 26.80
C LEU A 144 -0.86 7.77 25.99
N THR A 145 -0.62 8.90 26.65
CA THR A 145 -0.19 10.16 26.03
C THR A 145 1.26 10.49 26.41
N GLY A 146 2.00 11.19 25.53
CA GLY A 146 3.38 11.61 25.80
C GLY A 146 4.45 10.55 25.50
N TRP A 147 4.05 9.42 24.90
CA TRP A 147 4.95 8.33 24.51
C TRP A 147 4.82 8.05 23.01
N THR A 148 5.96 7.84 22.34
CA THR A 148 5.98 7.30 20.98
C THR A 148 5.89 5.79 21.07
N VAL A 149 4.73 5.25 20.69
CA VAL A 149 4.53 3.81 20.60
C VAL A 149 4.96 3.34 19.22
N LEU A 150 6.00 2.51 19.16
CA LEU A 150 6.35 1.76 17.96
C LEU A 150 5.66 0.39 18.00
N ASP A 151 5.07 -0.01 16.88
CA ASP A 151 4.75 -1.41 16.64
C ASP A 151 6.04 -2.24 16.66
N ILE A 152 6.00 -3.48 17.15
CA ILE A 152 7.18 -4.37 17.19
C ILE A 152 7.73 -4.64 15.78
N ASP A 153 6.86 -4.59 14.77
CA ASP A 153 7.21 -4.75 13.35
C ASP A 153 7.54 -3.42 12.66
N ALA A 154 7.65 -2.32 13.42
CA ALA A 154 8.04 -1.03 12.86
C ALA A 154 9.48 -1.09 12.33
N SER A 155 9.63 -0.94 11.03
CA SER A 155 10.94 -0.86 10.39
C SER A 155 11.53 0.55 10.56
N PHE A 156 12.69 0.65 11.21
CA PHE A 156 13.43 1.91 11.30
C PHE A 156 14.11 2.20 9.95
N VAL A 157 13.72 3.30 9.31
CA VAL A 157 14.46 3.83 8.16
C VAL A 157 15.31 4.98 8.68
N PRO A 158 16.65 4.84 8.73
CA PRO A 158 17.50 5.97 9.08
C PRO A 158 17.33 7.07 8.03
N ALA A 159 16.62 8.13 8.41
CA ALA A 159 16.48 9.34 7.62
C ALA A 159 17.38 10.40 8.25
N HIS A 160 18.54 10.64 7.66
CA HIS A 160 19.38 11.78 8.03
C HIS A 160 18.74 13.05 7.44
N SER A 161 18.57 14.06 8.27
CA SER A 161 18.14 15.40 7.85
C SER A 161 19.17 16.39 8.37
N ASP A 162 19.81 17.12 7.45
CA ASP A 162 20.73 18.22 7.80
C ASP A 162 19.99 19.47 8.28
N LEU A 163 18.64 19.41 8.34
CA LEU A 163 17.82 20.49 8.85
C LEU A 163 17.98 20.60 10.37
N PRO A 164 18.39 21.76 10.91
CA PRO A 164 18.43 21.96 12.34
C PRO A 164 17.03 21.77 12.95
N PRO A 165 16.93 21.21 14.16
CA PRO A 165 15.64 20.97 14.80
C PRO A 165 14.87 22.29 14.95
N LEU A 166 13.66 22.35 14.39
CA LEU A 166 12.71 23.42 14.66
C LEU A 166 12.18 23.23 16.09
N CYS A 167 12.88 23.82 17.05
CA CYS A 167 12.37 23.98 18.41
C CYS A 167 12.65 25.42 18.85
N GLU A 168 11.65 26.28 18.78
CA GLU A 168 11.55 27.43 19.65
C GLU A 168 10.13 27.47 20.24
N ARG A 169 10.07 27.20 21.56
CA ARG A 169 8.96 27.34 22.53
C ARG A 169 8.15 26.06 22.84
N CYS A 170 8.69 25.30 23.79
CA CYS A 170 7.91 24.64 24.84
C CYS A 170 7.74 25.60 26.02
#